data_AF-A0A644Y5F7-F1
#
_entry.id   AF-A0A644Y5F7-F1
#
_cell.length_a   1.000
_cell.length_b   1.000
_cell.length_c   1.000
_cell.angle_alpha   90.00
_cell.angle_beta   90.00
_cell.angle_gamma   90.00
#
_symmetry.space_group_name_H-M   'P 1'
#
loop_
_entity.id
_entity.type
_entity.pdbx_description
1 polymer ?
#
loop_
_entity_poly.entity_id
_entity_poly.type
_entity_poly.pdbx_seq_one_letter_code
_entity_poly.pdbx_strand_id
1 'polypeptide(L)'
;MNIDPEAKTSEKSHTDILEKDVGKAIRILRKSYQLSISAFSMRTGYSRVHISEVESGKRKATDELISVIRNVFHLDSNWPFSEERPGDPDGNKLHRKFSEQEELSSIKAVAERLVDLRKELHINQKDFAKLTGISVAIIEDVVYSRRKLTLRMAQRIEDACGIGTEWLLHGDEDAKYLPCGQRMTSFLKKDPEARKLVWEMMEEKGF
;
A
#
# COMPACT_ATOMS: atom_id res chain seq x y z
N MET A 1 12.79 16.52 60.63
CA MET A 1 12.28 15.25 60.06
C MET A 1 10.77 15.40 59.99
N ASN A 2 10.21 15.70 58.81
CA ASN A 2 9.87 14.75 57.72
C ASN A 2 8.63 13.91 58.15
N ILE A 3 7.49 13.82 57.45
CA ILE A 3 7.16 13.95 56.02
C ILE A 3 5.64 14.28 55.88
N ASP A 4 5.28 15.09 54.88
CA ASP A 4 3.92 15.41 54.41
C ASP A 4 3.06 14.21 53.95
N PRO A 5 1.72 14.27 54.04
CA PRO A 5 0.82 13.19 53.64
C PRO A 5 0.28 13.34 52.19
N GLU A 6 1.14 13.64 51.22
CA GLU A 6 0.78 13.65 49.79
C GLU A 6 1.60 12.61 49.01
N ALA A 7 1.32 11.32 49.22
CA ALA A 7 2.00 10.27 48.45
C ALA A 7 1.16 8.99 48.29
N LYS A 8 -0.15 9.09 48.01
CA LYS A 8 -0.98 7.90 47.73
C LYS A 8 -1.94 7.99 46.54
N THR A 9 -1.73 8.93 45.62
CA THR A 9 -2.62 9.08 44.45
C THR A 9 -1.92 9.14 43.09
N SER A 10 -0.61 8.83 43.00
CA SER A 10 0.13 8.89 41.72
C SER A 10 0.59 7.54 41.16
N GLU A 11 0.37 6.42 41.86
CA GLU A 11 0.89 5.11 41.40
C GLU A 11 -0.01 4.37 40.41
N LYS A 12 -1.23 4.86 40.14
CA LYS A 12 -2.16 4.23 39.18
C LYS A 12 -2.19 4.87 37.79
N SER A 13 -1.44 5.94 37.55
CA SER A 13 -1.47 6.71 36.30
C SER A 13 -0.17 6.68 35.50
N HIS A 14 0.82 5.89 35.92
CA HIS A 14 2.13 5.83 35.25
C HIS A 14 2.40 4.53 34.47
N THR A 15 1.48 3.56 34.50
CA THR A 15 1.58 2.32 33.70
C THR A 15 0.77 2.34 32.40
N ASP A 16 0.05 3.42 32.10
CA ASP A 16 -0.84 3.51 30.93
C ASP A 16 -0.29 4.33 29.73
N ILE A 17 0.94 4.84 29.79
CA ILE A 17 1.47 5.80 28.78
C ILE A 17 2.45 5.16 27.77
N LEU A 18 2.70 3.85 27.83
CA LEU A 18 3.62 3.15 26.92
C LEU A 18 3.07 1.85 26.32
N GLU A 19 1.75 1.71 26.17
CA GLU A 19 1.22 0.73 25.20
C GLU A 19 1.55 1.26 23.78
N LYS A 20 2.67 0.80 23.23
CA LYS A 20 3.06 1.07 21.82
C LYS A 20 1.89 0.67 20.93
N ASP A 21 1.22 1.65 20.32
CA ASP A 21 0.09 1.39 19.43
C ASP A 21 0.56 0.60 18.20
N VAL A 22 0.38 -0.71 18.27
CA VAL A 22 0.70 -1.67 17.20
C VAL A 22 -0.04 -1.29 15.90
N GLY A 23 -1.26 -0.77 15.99
CA GLY A 23 -2.02 -0.31 14.83
C GLY A 23 -1.32 0.85 14.12
N LYS A 24 -0.75 1.79 14.88
CA LYS A 24 0.08 2.87 14.32
C LYS A 24 1.35 2.35 13.66
N ALA A 25 2.01 1.35 14.25
CA ALA A 25 3.20 0.73 13.66
C ALA A 25 2.89 0.02 12.34
N ILE A 26 1.77 -0.72 12.28
CA ILE A 26 1.26 -1.36 11.05
C ILE A 26 0.98 -0.31 9.97
N ARG A 27 0.34 0.81 10.33
CA ARG A 27 0.07 1.91 9.38
C ARG A 27 1.36 2.51 8.83
N ILE A 28 2.36 2.75 9.67
CA ILE A 28 3.65 3.31 9.26
C ILE A 28 4.34 2.36 8.30
N LEU A 29 4.38 1.06 8.62
CA LEU A 29 4.93 0.02 7.76
C LEU A 29 4.22 0.00 6.39
N ARG A 30 2.90 -0.03 6.37
CA ARG A 30 2.15 -0.03 5.10
C ARG A 30 2.48 1.19 4.24
N LYS A 31 2.51 2.38 4.86
CA LYS A 31 2.81 3.64 4.15
C LYS A 31 4.27 3.73 3.70
N SER A 32 5.23 3.18 4.44
CA SER A 32 6.65 3.18 4.02
C SER A 32 6.86 2.32 2.78
N TYR A 33 6.09 1.24 2.64
CA TYR A 33 6.03 0.42 1.43
C TYR A 33 5.10 0.99 0.34
N GLN A 34 4.50 2.17 0.57
CA GLN A 34 3.58 2.85 -0.36
C GLN A 34 2.38 1.98 -0.77
N LEU A 35 1.93 1.09 0.12
CA LEU A 35 0.83 0.17 -0.17
C LEU A 35 -0.52 0.80 0.21
N SER A 36 -1.51 0.59 -0.66
CA SER A 36 -2.91 0.80 -0.31
C SER A 36 -3.34 -0.19 0.79
N ILE A 37 -4.43 0.12 1.50
CA ILE A 37 -5.00 -0.83 2.47
C ILE A 37 -5.35 -2.16 1.77
N SER A 38 -5.83 -2.11 0.52
CA SER A 38 -6.10 -3.31 -0.30
C SER A 38 -4.86 -4.15 -0.51
N ALA A 39 -3.78 -3.55 -1.03
CA ALA A 39 -2.56 -4.27 -1.33
C ALA A 39 -1.91 -4.86 -0.07
N PHE A 40 -1.97 -4.14 1.05
CA PHE A 40 -1.48 -4.67 2.33
C PHE A 40 -2.33 -5.82 2.85
N SER A 41 -3.65 -5.70 2.77
CA SER A 41 -4.63 -6.72 3.16
C SER A 41 -4.44 -8.02 2.37
N MET A 42 -4.24 -7.93 1.06
CA MET A 42 -3.97 -9.08 0.21
C MET A 42 -2.66 -9.78 0.58
N ARG A 43 -1.60 -9.02 0.85
CA ARG A 43 -0.30 -9.57 1.26
C ARG A 43 -0.35 -10.27 2.62
N THR A 44 -1.17 -9.79 3.55
CA THR A 44 -1.33 -10.41 4.86
C THR A 44 -2.46 -11.45 4.91
N GLY A 45 -3.31 -11.54 3.90
CA GLY A 45 -4.49 -12.41 3.91
C GLY A 45 -5.62 -11.94 4.84
N TYR A 46 -5.53 -10.72 5.39
CA TYR A 46 -6.59 -10.13 6.24
C TYR A 46 -7.49 -9.22 5.41
N SER A 47 -8.75 -9.02 5.84
CA SER A 47 -9.66 -8.13 5.12
C SER A 47 -9.27 -6.65 5.24
N ARG A 48 -9.64 -5.86 4.22
CA ARG A 48 -9.43 -4.39 4.21
C ARG A 48 -10.03 -3.70 5.44
N VAL A 49 -11.23 -4.12 5.82
CA VAL A 49 -11.93 -3.62 7.01
C VAL A 49 -11.14 -3.96 8.27
N HIS A 50 -10.66 -5.20 8.40
CA HIS A 50 -9.85 -5.62 9.55
C HIS A 50 -8.58 -4.77 9.69
N ILE A 51 -7.81 -4.62 8.61
CA ILE A 51 -6.59 -3.80 8.62
C ILE A 51 -6.91 -2.34 8.94
N SER A 52 -8.00 -1.78 8.39
CA SER A 52 -8.41 -0.40 8.65
C SER A 52 -8.80 -0.17 10.12
N GLU A 53 -9.57 -1.07 10.71
CA GLU A 53 -9.96 -1.01 12.12
C GLU A 53 -8.74 -1.15 13.05
N VAL A 54 -7.81 -2.03 12.72
CA VAL A 54 -6.56 -2.19 13.48
C VAL A 54 -5.71 -0.94 13.41
N GLU A 55 -5.48 -0.39 12.22
CA GLU A 55 -4.68 0.83 12.08
C GLU A 55 -5.31 2.04 12.79
N SER A 56 -6.65 2.13 12.78
CA SER A 56 -7.38 3.23 13.43
C SER A 56 -7.55 3.07 14.94
N GLY A 57 -7.05 1.96 15.51
CA GLY A 57 -7.20 1.65 16.93
C GLY A 57 -8.61 1.23 17.32
N LYS A 58 -9.54 1.08 16.36
CA LYS A 58 -10.89 0.54 16.59
C LYS A 58 -10.86 -0.95 16.95
N ARG A 59 -9.80 -1.66 16.54
CA ARG A 59 -9.57 -3.07 16.84
C ARG A 59 -8.13 -3.27 17.31
N LYS A 60 -7.91 -4.13 18.31
CA LYS A 60 -6.55 -4.55 18.70
C LYS A 60 -5.97 -5.51 17.67
N ALA A 61 -4.69 -5.35 17.33
CA ALA A 61 -3.97 -6.30 16.49
C ALA A 61 -3.79 -7.63 17.24
N THR A 62 -4.06 -8.75 16.57
CA THR A 62 -3.78 -10.08 17.13
C THR A 62 -2.31 -10.45 16.93
N ASP A 63 -1.78 -11.32 17.80
CA ASP A 63 -0.41 -11.84 17.65
C ASP A 63 -0.25 -12.62 16.33
N GLU A 64 -1.31 -13.27 15.86
CA GLU A 64 -1.36 -13.91 14.55
C GLU A 64 -1.17 -12.89 13.42
N LEU A 65 -1.90 -11.77 13.43
CA LEU A 65 -1.72 -10.70 12.44
C LEU A 65 -0.29 -10.16 12.48
N ILE A 66 0.28 -9.95 13.67
CA ILE A 66 1.66 -9.48 13.83
C ILE A 66 2.65 -10.50 13.25
N SER A 67 2.46 -11.80 13.55
CA SER A 67 3.29 -12.89 13.01
C SER A 67 3.24 -12.95 11.48
N VAL A 68 2.04 -12.86 10.91
CA VAL A 68 1.84 -12.83 9.46
C VAL A 68 2.54 -11.63 8.84
N ILE A 69 2.37 -10.43 9.42
CA ILE A 69 3.06 -9.23 8.94
C ILE A 69 4.58 -9.40 9.02
N ARG A 70 5.11 -9.95 10.12
CA ARG A 70 6.55 -10.22 10.24
C ARG A 70 7.04 -11.16 9.15
N ASN A 71 6.31 -12.24 8.87
CA ASN A 71 6.70 -13.21 7.85
C ASN A 71 6.62 -12.62 6.43
N VAL A 72 5.53 -11.94 6.11
CA VAL A 72 5.27 -11.35 4.79
C VAL A 72 6.23 -10.22 4.45
N PHE A 73 6.61 -9.41 5.45
CA PHE A 73 7.50 -8.26 5.27
C PHE A 73 8.92 -8.52 5.81
N HIS A 74 9.24 -9.78 6.13
CA HIS A 74 10.54 -10.23 6.65
C HIS A 74 11.06 -9.34 7.80
N LEU A 75 10.21 -9.02 8.77
CA LEU A 75 10.55 -8.13 9.90
C LEU A 75 11.19 -8.92 11.04
N ASP A 76 11.96 -8.23 11.86
CA ASP A 76 12.55 -8.79 13.07
C ASP A 76 11.45 -9.28 14.04
N SER A 77 11.74 -10.37 14.76
CA SER A 77 10.91 -10.90 15.84
C SER A 77 10.58 -9.87 16.93
N ASN A 78 11.38 -8.81 17.08
CA ASN A 78 11.17 -7.74 18.04
C ASN A 78 10.24 -6.61 17.54
N TRP A 79 9.93 -6.55 16.23
CA TRP A 79 8.92 -5.63 15.70
C TRP A 79 7.51 -6.08 16.10
N PRO A 80 6.53 -5.24 16.50
CA PRO A 80 6.52 -3.78 16.52
C PRO A 80 6.98 -3.18 17.87
N PHE A 81 7.56 -3.96 18.76
CA PHE A 81 7.82 -3.59 20.15
C PHE A 81 9.22 -3.05 20.43
N SER A 82 10.09 -2.89 19.41
CA SER A 82 11.42 -2.30 19.60
C SER A 82 11.34 -0.84 20.05
N GLU A 83 12.25 -0.41 20.93
CA GLU A 83 12.33 0.95 21.49
C GLU A 83 12.83 2.01 20.50
N GLU A 84 13.16 1.61 19.27
CA GLU A 84 13.50 2.52 18.20
C GLU A 84 12.25 3.27 17.74
N ARG A 85 12.13 4.52 18.21
CA ARG A 85 11.12 5.48 17.75
C ARG A 85 11.19 5.61 16.22
N PRO A 86 10.11 5.35 15.48
CA PRO A 86 9.95 5.89 14.13
C PRO A 86 9.68 7.39 14.27
N GLY A 87 10.72 8.21 14.35
CA GLY A 87 10.60 9.68 14.32
C GLY A 87 11.35 10.45 15.40
N ASP A 88 12.63 10.15 15.62
CA ASP A 88 13.56 11.14 16.19
C ASP A 88 14.13 11.99 15.04
N PRO A 89 14.11 13.34 15.08
CA PRO A 89 14.48 14.19 13.94
C PRO A 89 15.96 14.12 13.55
N ASP A 90 16.86 13.68 14.45
CA ASP A 90 18.32 13.74 14.25
C ASP A 90 19.03 12.36 14.30
N GLY A 91 18.30 11.25 14.28
CA GLY A 91 18.84 9.91 14.57
C GLY A 91 18.70 8.87 13.46
N ASN A 92 19.21 9.15 12.27
CA ASN A 92 19.66 8.16 11.26
C ASN A 92 18.69 6.99 10.90
N LYS A 93 17.82 7.28 9.91
CA LYS A 93 17.40 6.38 8.81
C LYS A 93 16.61 5.10 9.18
N LEU A 94 15.28 5.24 9.20
CA LEU A 94 14.39 4.29 8.51
C LEU A 94 14.56 4.39 6.98
N HIS A 95 15.80 4.39 6.48
CA HIS A 95 16.08 3.73 5.22
C HIS A 95 16.25 2.26 5.59
N ARG A 96 15.13 1.54 5.74
CA ARG A 96 15.17 0.18 5.25
C ARG A 96 15.41 0.35 3.75
N LYS A 97 16.68 0.41 3.33
CA LYS A 97 17.03 0.04 1.96
C LYS A 97 16.31 -1.29 1.81
N PHE A 98 15.28 -1.34 0.96
CA PHE A 98 14.82 -2.61 0.43
C PHE A 98 16.09 -3.37 0.10
N SER A 99 16.21 -4.63 0.54
CA SER A 99 17.37 -5.38 0.06
C SER A 99 17.36 -5.26 -1.47
N GLU A 100 18.52 -5.10 -2.10
CA GLU A 100 18.59 -4.97 -3.56
C GLU A 100 17.81 -6.11 -4.24
N GLN A 101 17.74 -7.27 -3.57
CA GLN A 101 16.95 -8.43 -3.93
C GLN A 101 15.41 -8.18 -3.95
N GLU A 102 14.84 -7.54 -2.93
CA GLU A 102 13.40 -7.25 -2.83
C GLU A 102 12.96 -6.15 -3.81
N GLU A 103 13.79 -5.12 -3.99
CA GLU A 103 13.53 -4.07 -4.97
C GLU A 103 13.63 -4.64 -6.40
N LEU A 104 14.65 -5.46 -6.68
CA LEU A 104 14.80 -6.14 -7.96
C LEU A 104 13.65 -7.12 -8.23
N SER A 105 13.20 -7.86 -7.22
CA SER A 105 12.03 -8.75 -7.33
C SER A 105 10.76 -7.96 -7.69
N SER A 106 10.55 -6.82 -7.02
CA SER A 106 9.40 -5.94 -7.31
C SER A 106 9.47 -5.33 -8.71
N ILE A 107 10.65 -4.93 -9.18
CA ILE A 107 10.86 -4.41 -10.54
C ILE A 107 10.60 -5.50 -11.59
N LYS A 108 11.10 -6.72 -11.36
CA LYS A 108 10.84 -7.87 -12.25
C LYS A 108 9.36 -8.21 -12.35
N ALA A 109 8.65 -8.23 -11.22
CA ALA A 109 7.21 -8.51 -11.22
C ALA A 109 6.40 -7.45 -12.01
N VAL A 110 6.80 -6.17 -11.93
CA VAL A 110 6.19 -5.11 -12.76
C VAL A 110 6.50 -5.32 -14.25
N ALA A 111 7.74 -5.69 -14.58
CA ALA A 111 8.15 -5.96 -15.95
C ALA A 111 7.38 -7.15 -16.56
N GLU A 112 7.19 -8.22 -15.79
CA GLU A 112 6.40 -9.40 -16.18
C GLU A 112 4.95 -9.02 -16.47
N ARG A 113 4.27 -8.31 -15.56
CA ARG A 113 2.90 -7.82 -15.78
C ARG A 113 2.77 -6.96 -17.03
N LEU A 114 3.76 -6.12 -17.32
CA LEU A 114 3.77 -5.29 -18.53
C LEU A 114 3.90 -6.14 -19.81
N VAL A 115 4.72 -7.20 -19.78
CA VAL A 115 4.86 -8.15 -20.88
C VAL A 115 3.56 -8.93 -21.10
N ASP A 116 2.94 -9.40 -20.01
CA ASP A 116 1.72 -10.18 -20.08
C ASP A 116 0.54 -9.35 -20.57
N LEU A 117 0.40 -8.11 -20.08
CA LEU A 117 -0.57 -7.16 -20.60
C LEU A 117 -0.42 -6.96 -22.11
N ARG A 118 0.82 -6.79 -22.59
CA ARG A 118 1.08 -6.59 -24.02
C ARG A 118 0.68 -7.81 -24.86
N LYS A 119 0.94 -9.02 -24.34
CA LYS A 119 0.54 -10.28 -25.00
C LYS A 119 -0.98 -10.43 -25.03
N GLU A 120 -1.65 -10.09 -23.93
CA GLU A 120 -3.11 -10.13 -23.79
C GLU A 120 -3.79 -9.15 -24.76
N LEU A 121 -3.22 -7.96 -24.94
CA LEU A 121 -3.68 -6.99 -25.92
C LEU A 121 -3.33 -7.37 -27.38
N HIS A 122 -2.57 -8.44 -27.59
CA HIS A 122 -2.10 -8.90 -28.90
C HIS A 122 -1.36 -7.83 -29.73
N ILE A 123 -0.64 -6.92 -29.07
CA ILE A 123 0.08 -5.81 -29.73
C ILE A 123 1.60 -5.94 -29.59
N ASN A 124 2.34 -5.43 -30.59
CA ASN A 124 3.80 -5.36 -30.53
C ASN A 124 4.25 -4.15 -29.67
N GLN A 125 5.55 -4.06 -29.36
CA GLN A 125 6.08 -2.96 -28.53
C GLN A 125 5.93 -1.57 -29.17
N LYS A 126 5.98 -1.47 -30.51
CA LYS A 126 5.82 -0.19 -31.20
C LYS A 126 4.38 0.32 -31.10
N ASP A 127 3.41 -0.58 -31.22
CA ASP A 127 2.00 -0.22 -31.12
C ASP A 127 1.60 0.05 -29.68
N PHE A 128 2.15 -0.70 -28.71
CA PHE A 128 2.00 -0.39 -27.28
C PHE A 128 2.58 0.99 -26.92
N ALA A 129 3.74 1.33 -27.48
CA ALA A 129 4.35 2.65 -27.32
C ALA A 129 3.48 3.77 -27.88
N LYS A 130 2.91 3.57 -29.08
CA LYS A 130 1.98 4.54 -29.69
C LYS A 130 0.70 4.71 -28.85
N LEU A 131 0.13 3.60 -28.37
CA LEU A 131 -1.10 3.57 -27.60
C LEU A 131 -0.97 4.34 -26.28
N THR A 132 0.13 4.10 -25.54
CA THR A 132 0.40 4.72 -24.24
C THR A 132 1.08 6.09 -24.37
N GLY A 133 1.64 6.38 -25.54
CA GLY A 133 2.52 7.51 -25.83
C GLY A 133 3.84 7.49 -25.05
N ILE A 134 4.24 6.33 -24.51
CA ILE A 134 5.54 6.11 -23.89
C ILE A 134 6.50 5.64 -24.98
N SER A 135 7.75 6.12 -24.99
CA SER A 135 8.70 5.69 -26.03
C SER A 135 9.05 4.21 -25.90
N VAL A 136 9.31 3.57 -27.05
CA VAL A 136 9.70 2.15 -27.13
C VAL A 136 10.93 1.86 -26.25
N ALA A 137 11.95 2.72 -26.30
CA ALA A 137 13.16 2.58 -25.50
C ALA A 137 12.87 2.56 -23.98
N ILE A 138 11.96 3.42 -23.51
CA ILE A 138 11.58 3.44 -22.09
C ILE A 138 10.82 2.16 -21.72
N ILE A 139 9.92 1.68 -22.59
CA ILE A 139 9.20 0.42 -22.37
C ILE A 139 10.19 -0.74 -22.29
N GLU A 140 11.16 -0.81 -23.21
CA GLU A 140 12.22 -1.82 -23.17
C GLU A 140 13.03 -1.74 -21.87
N ASP A 141 13.43 -0.55 -21.44
CA ASP A 141 14.16 -0.39 -20.19
C ASP A 141 13.37 -0.90 -18.97
N VAL A 142 12.05 -0.72 -18.98
CA VAL A 142 11.18 -1.29 -17.93
C VAL A 142 11.11 -2.81 -18.05
N VAL A 143 10.86 -3.35 -19.25
CA VAL A 143 10.75 -4.80 -19.48
C VAL A 143 12.04 -5.54 -19.12
N TYR A 144 13.19 -4.95 -19.43
CA TYR A 144 14.50 -5.51 -19.07
C TYR A 144 14.95 -5.15 -17.66
N SER A 145 14.06 -4.58 -16.83
CA SER A 145 14.35 -4.18 -15.43
C SER A 145 15.53 -3.21 -15.29
N ARG A 146 15.92 -2.52 -16.37
CA ARG A 146 16.93 -1.44 -16.38
C ARG A 146 16.37 -0.14 -15.79
N ARG A 147 15.04 -0.03 -15.72
CA ARG A 147 14.33 1.13 -15.21
C ARG A 147 13.07 0.72 -14.46
N LYS A 148 12.76 1.45 -13.38
CA LYS A 148 11.50 1.33 -12.66
C LYS A 148 10.36 1.99 -13.43
N LEU A 149 9.20 1.33 -13.49
CA LEU A 149 7.97 1.95 -13.98
C LEU A 149 7.52 3.02 -12.99
N THR A 150 7.44 4.27 -13.44
CA THR A 150 6.99 5.38 -12.59
C THR A 150 5.46 5.42 -12.51
N LEU A 151 4.92 6.01 -11.44
CA LEU A 151 3.47 6.20 -11.28
C LEU A 151 2.85 6.93 -12.49
N ARG A 152 3.53 7.97 -12.99
CA ARG A 152 3.07 8.74 -14.16
C ARG A 152 2.98 7.87 -15.42
N MET A 153 3.90 6.93 -15.61
CA MET A 153 3.85 6.00 -16.72
C MET A 153 2.72 4.99 -16.56
N ALA A 154 2.54 4.46 -15.34
CA ALA A 154 1.45 3.55 -15.03
C ALA A 154 0.08 4.20 -15.28
N GLN A 155 -0.11 5.47 -14.89
CA GLN A 155 -1.33 6.24 -15.19
C GLN A 155 -1.59 6.38 -16.70
N ARG A 156 -0.54 6.59 -17.50
CA ARG A 156 -0.70 6.65 -18.97
C ARG A 156 -1.12 5.30 -19.56
N ILE A 157 -0.60 4.21 -19.01
CA ILE A 157 -1.00 2.86 -19.39
C ILE A 157 -2.46 2.60 -18.96
N GLU A 158 -2.84 3.06 -17.77
CA GLU A 158 -4.21 2.99 -17.25
C GLU A 158 -5.20 3.71 -18.17
N ASP A 159 -4.92 4.97 -18.51
CA ASP A 159 -5.81 5.76 -19.36
C ASP A 159 -5.96 5.18 -20.78
N ALA A 160 -4.88 4.61 -21.32
CA ALA A 160 -4.82 4.10 -22.68
C ALA A 160 -5.39 2.67 -22.83
N CYS A 161 -5.13 1.80 -21.86
CA CYS A 161 -5.48 0.38 -21.91
C CYS A 161 -6.68 0.02 -21.03
N GLY A 162 -7.11 0.91 -20.12
CA GLY A 162 -8.16 0.61 -19.14
C GLY A 162 -7.70 -0.37 -18.04
N ILE A 163 -6.39 -0.38 -17.76
CA ILE A 163 -5.75 -1.32 -16.83
C ILE A 163 -5.27 -0.60 -15.57
N GLY A 164 -5.67 -1.07 -14.39
CA GLY A 164 -5.39 -0.34 -13.15
C GLY A 164 -3.92 -0.23 -12.80
N THR A 165 -3.56 0.97 -12.34
CA THR A 165 -2.23 1.30 -11.83
C THR A 165 -1.85 0.42 -10.62
N GLU A 166 -2.81 0.11 -9.75
CA GLU A 166 -2.59 -0.76 -8.58
C GLU A 166 -2.21 -2.18 -8.98
N TRP A 167 -2.91 -2.76 -9.97
CA TRP A 167 -2.52 -4.05 -10.55
C TRP A 167 -1.11 -3.98 -11.14
N LEU A 168 -0.86 -2.97 -11.97
CA LEU A 168 0.39 -2.86 -12.71
C LEU A 168 1.61 -2.69 -11.78
N LEU A 169 1.49 -1.87 -10.74
CA LEU A 169 2.59 -1.58 -9.81
C LEU A 169 2.68 -2.56 -8.64
N HIS A 170 1.56 -3.10 -8.18
CA HIS A 170 1.49 -3.83 -6.92
C HIS A 170 0.93 -5.26 -7.04
N GLY A 171 0.34 -5.63 -8.18
CA GLY A 171 -0.23 -6.95 -8.42
C GLY A 171 -1.63 -7.15 -7.83
N ASP A 172 -2.38 -6.07 -7.60
CA ASP A 172 -3.78 -6.14 -7.15
C ASP A 172 -4.71 -6.59 -8.30
N GLU A 173 -4.99 -7.89 -8.39
CA GLU A 173 -5.81 -8.50 -9.47
C GLU A 173 -7.24 -7.94 -9.53
N ASP A 174 -7.83 -7.59 -8.38
CA ASP A 174 -9.18 -7.00 -8.33
C ASP A 174 -9.21 -5.60 -8.97
N ALA A 175 -8.06 -4.92 -8.99
CA ALA A 175 -7.89 -3.61 -9.59
C ALA A 175 -7.42 -3.67 -11.05
N LYS A 176 -7.36 -4.85 -11.69
CA LYS A 176 -6.82 -4.99 -13.05
C LYS A 176 -7.68 -4.27 -14.09
N TYR A 177 -8.97 -4.51 -14.12
CA TYR A 177 -9.88 -3.95 -15.14
C TYR A 177 -10.78 -2.87 -14.54
N LEU A 178 -11.23 -1.95 -15.41
CA LEU A 178 -12.15 -0.86 -15.04
C LEU A 178 -11.68 -0.08 -13.79
N PRO A 179 -10.42 0.39 -13.76
CA PRO A 179 -9.88 1.01 -12.56
C PRO A 179 -10.63 2.28 -12.19
N CYS A 180 -10.80 2.49 -10.89
CA CYS A 180 -11.32 3.73 -10.29
C CYS A 180 -10.27 4.86 -10.34
N GLY A 181 -9.63 5.02 -11.50
CA GLY A 181 -8.55 5.95 -11.78
C GLY A 181 -8.97 7.41 -11.91
N GLN A 182 -8.05 8.24 -12.38
CA GLN A 182 -8.31 9.67 -12.64
C GLN A 182 -9.45 9.87 -13.64
N ARG A 183 -9.49 9.08 -14.71
CA ARG A 183 -10.54 9.13 -15.73
C ARG A 183 -11.93 8.83 -15.15
N MET A 184 -12.07 7.71 -14.44
CA MET A 184 -13.34 7.31 -13.80
C MET A 184 -13.78 8.35 -12.76
N THR A 185 -12.85 8.78 -11.91
CA THR A 185 -13.12 9.79 -10.88
C THR A 185 -13.57 11.11 -11.49
N SER A 186 -12.93 11.53 -12.58
CA SER A 186 -13.29 12.77 -13.29
C SER A 186 -14.67 12.66 -13.96
N PHE A 187 -15.02 11.49 -14.49
CA PHE A 187 -16.35 11.22 -15.05
C PHE A 187 -17.43 11.33 -13.97
N LEU A 188 -17.30 10.61 -12.86
CA LEU A 188 -18.26 10.64 -11.76
C LEU A 188 -18.41 12.03 -11.10
N LYS A 189 -17.36 12.86 -11.16
CA LYS A 189 -17.45 14.26 -10.72
C LYS A 189 -18.28 15.13 -11.67
N LYS A 190 -18.23 14.85 -12.97
CA LYS A 190 -18.94 15.61 -14.01
C LYS A 190 -20.38 15.14 -14.20
N ASP A 191 -20.67 13.88 -13.89
CA ASP A 191 -21.98 13.26 -14.04
C ASP A 191 -22.56 12.88 -12.65
N PRO A 192 -23.38 13.76 -12.05
CA PRO A 192 -23.99 13.51 -10.75
C PRO A 192 -24.94 12.32 -10.73
N GLU A 193 -25.63 12.03 -11.83
CA GLU A 193 -26.59 10.92 -11.94
C GLU A 193 -25.85 9.58 -11.88
N ALA A 194 -24.78 9.44 -12.68
CA ALA A 194 -23.93 8.26 -12.64
C ALA A 194 -23.33 8.04 -11.24
N ARG A 195 -22.89 9.12 -10.59
CA ARG A 195 -22.36 9.04 -9.22
C ARG A 195 -23.42 8.65 -8.20
N LYS A 196 -24.64 9.17 -8.32
CA LYS A 196 -25.77 8.81 -7.44
C LYS A 196 -26.11 7.33 -7.56
N LEU A 197 -26.17 6.80 -8.78
CA LEU A 197 -26.43 5.39 -9.03
C LEU A 197 -25.36 4.49 -8.40
N VAL A 198 -24.08 4.84 -8.58
CA VAL A 198 -22.97 4.11 -7.92
C VAL A 198 -23.10 4.17 -6.39
N TRP A 199 -23.50 5.32 -5.83
CA TRP A 199 -23.69 5.48 -4.39
C TRP A 199 -24.82 4.60 -3.86
N GLU A 200 -25.98 4.58 -4.52
CA GLU A 200 -27.11 3.74 -4.14
C GLU A 200 -26.74 2.25 -4.19
N MET A 201 -26.00 1.82 -5.22
CA MET A 201 -25.48 0.45 -5.31
C MET A 201 -24.51 0.10 -4.17
N MET A 202 -23.76 1.07 -3.64
CA MET A 202 -22.87 0.83 -2.50
C MET A 202 -23.67 0.60 -1.22
N GLU A 203 -24.70 1.43 -0.96
CA GLU A 203 -25.59 1.30 0.20
C GLU A 203 -26.34 -0.04 0.19
N GLU A 204 -26.88 -0.45 -0.97
CA GLU A 204 -27.57 -1.74 -1.12
C GLU A 204 -26.67 -2.95 -0.81
N LYS A 205 -25.38 -2.83 -1.15
CA LYS A 205 -24.38 -3.89 -0.94
C LYS A 205 -23.65 -3.78 0.40
N GLY A 206 -23.93 -2.75 1.20
CA GLY A 206 -23.34 -2.55 2.52
C GLY A 206 -21.85 -2.18 2.50
N PHE A 207 -21.42 -1.38 1.51
CA PHE A 207 -20.05 -0.84 1.41
C PHE A 207 -19.85 0.48 2.16
#